data_AF-A0A5E8HB60-F1
#
_entry.id   AF-A0A5E8HB60-F1
#
_cell.length_a   1.000
_cell.length_b   1.000
_cell.length_c   1.000
_cell.angle_alpha   90.00
_cell.angle_beta   90.00
_cell.angle_gamma   90.00
#
_symmetry.space_group_name_H-M   'P 1'
#
loop_
_entity.id
_entity.type
_entity.pdbx_description
1 polymer ?
#
loop_
_entity_poly.entity_id
_entity_poly.type
_entity_poly.pdbx_seq_one_letter_code
_entity_poly.pdbx_strand_id
1 'polypeptide(L)'
;MNKRLQVITIVSCLFTLGYCNKLSQSPEAKLKELVPQFQKTMCSKTIECTKDEFAKIPPAYRNMIPPFMQSEENCIAFFDEKMKEAEKKRIEEKREVTADQVEAFEKCISAFGKLTCDSFKGTKDKVSIPECEEAQKLSGN
;
A
#
# COMPACT_ATOMS: atom_id res chain seq x y z
N MET A 1 10.48 3.56 -54.41
CA MET A 1 10.07 3.83 -53.01
C MET A 1 9.92 2.51 -52.26
N ASN A 2 10.82 2.25 -51.30
CA ASN A 2 10.95 0.96 -50.63
C ASN A 2 9.84 0.75 -49.59
N LYS A 3 8.91 -0.18 -49.87
CA LYS A 3 7.83 -0.61 -48.96
C LYS A 3 8.33 -1.05 -47.56
N ARG A 4 9.60 -1.46 -47.45
CA ARG A 4 10.23 -1.85 -46.18
C ARG A 4 10.49 -0.67 -45.22
N LEU A 5 10.65 0.55 -45.74
CA LEU A 5 10.92 1.72 -44.90
C LEU A 5 9.66 2.24 -44.19
N GLN A 6 8.47 2.06 -44.78
CA GLN A 6 7.20 2.48 -44.17
C GLN A 6 6.76 1.61 -42.99
N VAL A 7 7.11 0.32 -42.99
CA VAL A 7 6.72 -0.61 -41.91
C VAL A 7 7.48 -0.30 -40.62
N ILE A 8 8.76 0.09 -40.73
CA ILE A 8 9.61 0.40 -39.56
C ILE A 8 9.11 1.66 -38.83
N THR A 9 8.62 2.66 -39.57
CA THR A 9 8.10 3.90 -38.97
C THR A 9 6.76 3.71 -38.24
N ILE A 10 5.89 2.80 -38.71
CA ILE A 10 4.59 2.56 -38.07
C ILE A 10 4.73 1.75 -36.78
N VAL A 11 5.65 0.78 -36.73
CA VAL A 11 5.89 -0.02 -35.52
C VAL A 11 6.50 0.82 -34.40
N SER A 12 7.33 1.83 -34.73
CA SER A 12 7.91 2.71 -33.71
C SER A 12 6.90 3.68 -33.07
N CYS A 13 5.78 3.99 -33.74
CA CYS A 13 4.69 4.81 -33.17
C CYS A 13 3.75 4.03 -32.25
N LEU A 14 3.72 2.69 -32.33
CA LEU A 14 2.88 1.87 -31.46
C LEU A 14 3.52 1.62 -30.09
N PHE A 15 4.84 1.70 -29.97
CA PHE A 15 5.55 1.56 -28.70
C PHE A 15 5.51 2.82 -27.82
N THR A 16 5.22 3.99 -28.37
CA THR A 16 5.09 5.23 -27.56
C THR A 16 3.71 5.37 -26.89
N LEU A 17 2.67 4.68 -27.39
CA LEU A 17 1.34 4.69 -26.77
C LEU A 17 1.28 3.90 -25.45
N GLY A 18 2.19 2.93 -25.24
CA GLY A 18 2.30 2.18 -23.99
C GLY A 18 2.89 2.99 -22.82
N TYR A 19 3.66 4.04 -23.11
CA TYR A 19 4.30 4.89 -22.09
C TYR A 19 3.46 6.14 -21.74
N CYS A 20 2.57 6.60 -22.62
CA CYS A 20 1.68 7.73 -22.31
C CYS A 20 0.52 7.39 -21.36
N ASN A 21 0.12 6.13 -21.23
CA ASN A 21 -1.00 5.78 -20.33
C ASN A 21 -0.65 5.84 -18.84
N LYS A 22 0.64 5.75 -18.46
CA LYS A 22 1.06 5.94 -17.05
C LYS A 22 1.13 7.41 -16.62
N LEU A 23 1.08 8.35 -17.56
CA LEU A 23 1.17 9.80 -17.30
C LEU A 23 -0.21 10.48 -17.19
N SER A 24 -1.30 9.78 -17.47
CA SER A 24 -2.66 10.36 -17.51
C SER A 24 -3.58 9.88 -16.38
N GLN A 25 -3.11 9.04 -15.48
CA GLN A 25 -3.93 8.58 -14.35
C GLN A 25 -3.92 9.65 -13.26
N SER A 26 -5.10 10.04 -12.77
CA SER A 26 -5.19 11.00 -11.67
C SER A 26 -4.53 10.41 -10.42
N PRO A 27 -3.93 11.24 -9.54
CA PRO A 27 -3.36 10.75 -8.28
C PRO A 27 -4.35 9.93 -7.45
N GLU A 28 -5.63 10.31 -7.45
CA GLU A 28 -6.70 9.57 -6.78
C GLU A 28 -6.90 8.17 -7.37
N ALA A 29 -6.93 8.05 -8.70
CA ALA A 29 -7.06 6.75 -9.35
C ALA A 29 -5.84 5.86 -9.08
N LYS A 30 -4.64 6.46 -9.03
CA LYS A 30 -3.41 5.74 -8.71
C LYS A 30 -3.37 5.30 -7.24
N LEU A 31 -3.83 6.14 -6.31
CA LEU A 31 -3.96 5.78 -4.89
C LEU A 31 -4.91 4.58 -4.72
N LYS A 32 -6.06 4.59 -5.40
CA LYS A 32 -7.04 3.48 -5.36
C LYS A 32 -6.46 2.14 -5.81
N GLU A 33 -5.57 2.14 -6.80
CA GLU A 33 -4.88 0.93 -7.25
C GLU A 33 -3.82 0.44 -6.25
N LEU A 34 -3.18 1.36 -5.54
CA LEU A 34 -2.14 1.03 -4.56
C LEU A 34 -2.70 0.55 -3.23
N VAL A 35 -3.91 0.94 -2.85
CA VAL A 35 -4.53 0.56 -1.57
C VAL A 35 -4.57 -0.97 -1.36
N PRO A 36 -5.07 -1.79 -2.31
CA PRO A 36 -5.04 -3.25 -2.15
C PRO A 36 -3.62 -3.83 -2.00
N GLN A 37 -2.65 -3.26 -2.72
CA GLN A 37 -1.25 -3.70 -2.64
C GLN A 37 -0.65 -3.37 -1.26
N PHE A 38 -0.93 -2.17 -0.74
CA PHE A 38 -0.54 -1.77 0.60
C PHE A 38 -1.15 -2.68 1.66
N GLN A 39 -2.47 -2.87 1.63
CA GLN A 39 -3.20 -3.72 2.57
C GLN A 39 -2.62 -5.12 2.60
N LYS A 40 -2.44 -5.73 1.42
CA LYS A 40 -1.85 -7.08 1.33
C LYS A 40 -0.42 -7.12 1.86
N THR A 41 0.43 -6.18 1.47
CA THR A 41 1.85 -6.17 1.87
C THR A 41 2.00 -5.98 3.37
N MET A 42 1.28 -5.00 3.93
CA MET A 42 1.30 -4.69 5.35
C MET A 42 0.73 -5.83 6.19
N CYS A 43 -0.45 -6.35 5.81
CA CYS A 43 -1.15 -7.38 6.57
C CYS A 43 -0.42 -8.73 6.52
N SER A 44 0.03 -9.17 5.33
CA SER A 44 0.80 -10.40 5.22
C SER A 44 2.08 -10.33 6.05
N LYS A 45 2.85 -9.23 5.97
CA LYS A 45 4.07 -9.05 6.75
C LYS A 45 3.81 -8.98 8.25
N THR A 46 2.78 -8.25 8.67
CA THR A 46 2.43 -8.14 10.09
C THR A 46 2.10 -9.53 10.65
N ILE A 47 1.22 -10.27 9.99
CA ILE A 47 0.82 -11.62 10.44
C ILE A 47 2.00 -12.59 10.39
N GLU A 48 2.78 -12.60 9.30
CA GLU A 48 4.00 -13.41 9.16
C GLU A 48 4.94 -13.19 10.35
N CYS A 49 5.16 -11.92 10.72
CA CYS A 49 6.15 -11.56 11.73
C CYS A 49 5.64 -11.64 13.17
N THR A 50 4.33 -11.58 13.42
CA THR A 50 3.76 -11.68 14.77
C THR A 50 3.21 -13.06 15.13
N LYS A 51 3.01 -13.95 14.14
CA LYS A 51 2.42 -15.29 14.37
C LYS A 51 3.17 -16.12 15.42
N ASP A 52 4.50 -16.12 15.38
CA ASP A 52 5.31 -16.89 16.34
C ASP A 52 5.23 -16.30 17.75
N GLU A 53 5.15 -14.97 17.87
CA GLU A 53 4.98 -14.30 19.17
C GLU A 53 3.56 -14.55 19.72
N PHE A 54 2.54 -14.53 18.87
CA PHE A 54 1.17 -14.86 19.27
C PHE A 54 1.00 -16.34 19.65
N ALA A 55 1.77 -17.25 19.05
CA ALA A 55 1.77 -18.66 19.43
C ALA A 55 2.27 -18.87 20.88
N LYS A 56 3.15 -17.99 21.38
CA LYS A 56 3.65 -18.02 22.78
C LYS A 56 2.63 -17.48 23.79
N ILE A 57 1.59 -16.78 23.34
CA ILE A 57 0.54 -16.26 24.22
C ILE A 57 -0.33 -17.43 24.71
N PRO A 58 -0.50 -17.62 26.04
CA PRO A 58 -1.35 -18.68 26.56
C PRO A 58 -2.79 -18.56 26.04
N PRO A 59 -3.52 -19.68 25.82
CA PRO A 59 -4.88 -19.65 25.29
C PRO A 59 -5.84 -18.71 26.03
N ALA A 60 -5.69 -18.58 27.36
CA ALA A 60 -6.49 -17.70 28.20
C ALA A 60 -6.38 -16.20 27.83
N TYR A 61 -5.28 -15.79 27.19
CA TYR A 61 -5.01 -14.40 26.82
C TYR A 61 -5.11 -14.14 25.31
N ARG A 62 -5.39 -15.16 24.49
CA ARG A 62 -5.53 -14.98 23.03
C ARG A 62 -6.66 -14.01 22.66
N ASN A 63 -7.69 -13.92 23.48
CA ASN A 63 -8.78 -12.96 23.31
C ASN A 63 -8.34 -11.49 23.46
N MET A 64 -7.14 -11.23 23.99
CA MET A 64 -6.57 -9.87 24.06
C MET A 64 -5.91 -9.46 22.73
N ILE A 65 -5.68 -10.39 21.81
CA ILE A 65 -5.13 -10.08 20.49
C ILE A 65 -6.24 -9.39 19.68
N PRO A 66 -6.02 -8.16 19.19
CA PRO A 66 -7.02 -7.46 18.38
C PRO A 66 -7.49 -8.31 17.19
N PRO A 67 -8.79 -8.33 16.85
CA PRO A 67 -9.32 -9.18 15.78
C PRO A 67 -8.62 -9.00 14.43
N PHE A 68 -8.23 -7.78 14.09
CA PHE A 68 -7.51 -7.46 12.85
C PHE A 68 -6.11 -8.07 12.79
N MET A 69 -5.50 -8.44 13.93
CA MET A 69 -4.19 -9.10 13.96
C MET A 69 -4.28 -10.63 14.00
N GLN A 70 -5.50 -11.20 14.01
CA GLN A 70 -5.68 -12.65 14.14
C GLN A 70 -5.55 -13.38 12.80
N SER A 71 -5.79 -12.70 11.68
CA SER A 71 -5.64 -13.23 10.33
C SER A 71 -5.31 -12.12 9.34
N GLU A 72 -4.73 -12.49 8.20
CA GLU A 72 -4.49 -11.55 7.09
C GLU A 72 -5.80 -10.97 6.57
N GLU A 73 -6.85 -11.79 6.45
CA GLU A 73 -8.17 -11.37 6.00
C GLU A 73 -8.80 -10.32 6.92
N ASN A 74 -8.73 -10.52 8.24
CA ASN A 74 -9.26 -9.56 9.20
C ASN A 74 -8.47 -8.25 9.18
N CYS A 75 -7.15 -8.33 8.98
CA CYS A 75 -6.30 -7.15 8.80
C CYS A 75 -6.71 -6.36 7.55
N ILE A 76 -6.87 -7.05 6.41
CA ILE A 76 -7.27 -6.41 5.15
C ILE A 76 -8.65 -5.76 5.30
N ALA A 77 -9.63 -6.47 5.88
CA ALA A 77 -10.96 -5.93 6.10
C ALA A 77 -10.96 -4.67 6.98
N PHE A 78 -10.18 -4.67 8.06
CA PHE A 78 -10.02 -3.50 8.93
C PHE A 78 -9.44 -2.29 8.18
N PHE A 79 -8.36 -2.49 7.43
CA PHE A 79 -7.75 -1.39 6.67
C PHE A 79 -8.59 -0.97 5.45
N ASP A 80 -9.41 -1.85 4.89
CA ASP A 80 -10.37 -1.50 3.84
C ASP A 80 -11.44 -0.54 4.35
N GLU A 81 -12.01 -0.83 5.53
CA GLU A 81 -12.94 0.09 6.18
C GLU A 81 -12.27 1.43 6.48
N LYS A 82 -11.07 1.44 7.05
CA LYS A 82 -10.33 2.68 7.37
C LYS A 82 -9.99 3.49 6.12
N MET A 83 -9.60 2.84 5.03
CA MET A 83 -9.31 3.53 3.77
C MET A 83 -10.56 4.13 3.13
N LYS A 84 -11.69 3.43 3.19
CA LYS A 84 -13.00 3.95 2.74
C LYS A 84 -13.46 5.14 3.57
N GLU A 85 -13.32 5.07 4.89
CA GLU A 85 -13.59 6.20 5.80
C GLU A 85 -12.70 7.41 5.46
N ALA A 86 -11.40 7.18 5.25
CA ALA A 86 -10.46 8.23 4.89
C ALA A 86 -10.76 8.83 3.51
N GLU A 87 -11.11 8.02 2.51
CA GLU A 87 -11.56 8.49 1.19
C GLU A 87 -12.79 9.36 1.31
N LYS A 88 -13.82 8.89 2.03
CA LYS A 88 -15.05 9.66 2.26
C LYS A 88 -14.75 11.01 2.93
N LYS A 89 -13.92 11.02 3.97
CA LYS A 89 -13.51 12.25 4.68
C LYS A 89 -12.75 13.21 3.75
N ARG A 90 -11.83 12.71 2.91
CA ARG A 90 -11.12 13.55 1.93
C ARG A 90 -12.08 14.19 0.93
N ILE A 91 -13.06 13.44 0.43
CA ILE A 91 -14.08 13.96 -0.49
C ILE A 91 -14.95 15.03 0.19
N GLU A 92 -15.43 14.77 1.41
CA GLU A 92 -16.24 15.72 2.19
C GLU A 92 -15.48 17.02 2.46
N GLU A 93 -14.20 16.92 2.80
CA GLU A 93 -13.33 18.07 3.09
C GLU A 93 -12.70 18.69 1.84
N LYS A 94 -13.01 18.20 0.64
CA LYS A 94 -12.44 18.63 -0.65
C LYS A 94 -10.91 18.62 -0.66
N ARG A 95 -10.30 17.65 0.03
CA ARG A 95 -8.86 17.44 0.04
C ARG A 95 -8.45 16.63 -1.19
N GLU A 96 -7.61 17.24 -2.02
CA GLU A 96 -7.05 16.58 -3.19
C GLU A 96 -5.86 15.71 -2.82
N VAL A 97 -5.77 14.53 -3.44
CA VAL A 97 -4.57 13.69 -3.37
C VAL A 97 -3.56 14.23 -4.37
N THR A 98 -2.34 14.52 -3.90
CA THR A 98 -1.25 15.00 -4.75
C THR A 98 -0.42 13.85 -5.29
N ALA A 99 0.31 14.09 -6.38
CA ALA A 99 1.24 13.10 -6.93
C ALA A 99 2.32 12.70 -5.90
N ASP A 100 2.82 13.67 -5.13
CA ASP A 100 3.83 13.44 -4.07
C ASP A 100 3.31 12.51 -2.97
N GLN A 101 2.02 12.64 -2.61
CA GLN A 101 1.37 11.76 -1.64
C GLN A 101 1.27 10.32 -2.15
N VAL A 102 0.96 10.16 -3.44
CA VAL A 102 0.93 8.84 -4.07
C VAL A 102 2.32 8.23 -4.14
N GLU A 103 3.33 9.01 -4.49
CA GLU A 103 4.72 8.54 -4.53
C GLU A 103 5.22 8.14 -3.13
N ALA A 104 4.89 8.91 -2.09
CA ALA A 104 5.19 8.55 -0.72
C ALA A 104 4.49 7.25 -0.31
N PHE A 105 3.26 7.03 -0.76
CA PHE A 105 2.52 5.79 -0.52
C PHE A 105 3.18 4.60 -1.22
N GLU A 106 3.63 4.75 -2.47
CA GLU A 106 4.38 3.72 -3.20
C GLU A 106 5.70 3.34 -2.51
N LYS A 107 6.44 4.35 -2.03
CA LYS A 107 7.68 4.14 -1.27
C LYS A 107 7.41 3.38 0.01
N CYS A 108 6.38 3.77 0.77
CA CYS A 108 5.96 3.08 1.97
C CYS A 108 5.64 1.59 1.73
N ILE A 109 4.90 1.26 0.66
CA ILE A 109 4.63 -0.13 0.27
C ILE A 109 5.94 -0.89 0.02
N SER A 110 6.87 -0.28 -0.72
CA SER A 110 8.16 -0.88 -1.03
C SER A 110 9.01 -1.11 0.23
N ALA A 111 9.04 -0.14 1.14
CA ALA A 111 9.75 -0.22 2.41
C ALA A 111 9.19 -1.34 3.27
N PHE A 112 7.86 -1.42 3.43
CA PHE A 112 7.19 -2.50 4.14
C PHE A 112 7.54 -3.89 3.61
N GLY A 113 7.53 -4.05 2.28
CA GLY A 113 7.87 -5.32 1.64
C GLY A 113 9.31 -5.79 1.91
N LYS A 114 10.22 -4.86 2.24
CA LYS A 114 11.63 -5.14 2.55
C LYS A 114 11.90 -5.34 4.03
N LEU A 115 10.94 -5.06 4.91
CA LEU A 115 11.12 -5.25 6.34
C LEU A 115 11.29 -6.74 6.66
N THR A 116 12.25 -7.01 7.54
CA THR A 116 12.42 -8.31 8.17
C THR A 116 11.62 -8.37 9.46
N CYS A 117 11.23 -9.58 9.89
CA CYS A 117 10.47 -9.75 11.14
C CYS A 117 11.21 -9.30 12.40
N ASP A 118 12.52 -9.09 12.33
CA ASP A 118 13.29 -8.50 13.43
C ASP A 118 12.89 -7.05 13.72
N SER A 119 12.39 -6.31 12.72
CA SER A 119 11.83 -4.96 12.92
C SER A 119 10.52 -4.96 13.72
N PHE A 120 9.88 -6.12 13.87
CA PHE A 120 8.66 -6.30 14.66
C PHE A 120 8.94 -6.89 16.05
N LYS A 121 10.18 -7.32 16.32
CA LYS A 121 10.59 -7.90 17.60
C LYS A 121 11.18 -6.82 18.51
N GLY A 122 10.52 -6.56 19.64
CA GLY A 122 11.15 -5.89 20.78
C GLY A 122 11.11 -4.36 20.83
N THR A 123 10.43 -3.68 19.90
CA THR A 123 10.20 -2.24 20.03
C THR A 123 9.09 -1.97 21.04
N LYS A 124 9.47 -1.52 22.25
CA LYS A 124 8.54 -0.94 23.23
C LYS A 124 7.96 0.41 22.77
N ASP A 125 8.58 1.02 21.75
CA ASP A 125 8.14 2.24 21.11
C ASP A 125 7.47 1.95 19.76
N LYS A 126 6.63 2.90 19.31
CA LYS A 126 5.89 2.82 18.04
C LYS A 126 6.80 2.33 16.92
N VAL A 127 6.39 1.26 16.23
CA VAL A 127 7.05 0.76 15.02
C VAL A 127 7.04 1.88 13.98
N SER A 128 8.14 2.63 13.90
CA SER A 128 8.37 3.65 12.88
C SER A 128 8.96 2.93 11.68
N ILE A 129 8.19 2.89 10.60
CA ILE A 129 8.64 2.29 9.35
C ILE A 129 9.18 3.43 8.51
N PRO A 130 10.49 3.43 8.22
CA PRO A 130 11.10 4.45 7.39
C PRO A 130 10.34 4.55 6.07
N GLU A 131 10.12 5.77 5.59
CA GLU A 131 9.41 6.09 4.34
C GLU A 131 7.87 5.98 4.40
N CYS A 132 7.28 5.66 5.56
CA CYS A 132 5.83 5.61 5.76
C CYS A 132 5.25 6.82 6.50
N GLU A 133 6.07 7.78 6.92
CA GLU A 133 5.65 8.92 7.75
C GLU A 133 4.63 9.82 7.03
N GLU A 134 4.83 10.06 5.74
CA GLU A 134 3.91 10.85 4.91
C GLU A 134 2.66 10.05 4.51
N ALA A 135 2.78 8.74 4.34
CA ALA A 135 1.64 7.86 4.06
C ALA A 135 0.65 7.79 5.24
N GLN A 136 1.15 7.84 6.49
CA GLN A 136 0.31 7.89 7.70
C GLN A 136 -0.55 9.17 7.79
N LYS A 137 -0.17 10.26 7.10
CA LYS A 137 -1.00 11.48 7.05
C LYS A 137 -2.24 11.30 6.17
N LEU A 138 -2.21 10.36 5.22
CA LEU A 138 -3.35 10.06 4.33
C LEU A 138 -4.44 9.23 5.01
N SER A 139 -4.08 8.45 6.04
CA SER A 139 -5.05 7.64 6.81
C SER A 139 -5.86 8.46 7.82
N GLY A 140 -5.61 9.79 7.92
CA GLY A 140 -6.39 10.71 8.74
C GLY A 140 -6.25 10.45 10.23
N ASN A 141 -5.17 10.96 10.84
CA ASN A 141 -5.31 11.46 12.22
C ASN A 141 -6.10 12.76 12.19
#